data_AF-A0A8S1REF9-F1
#
_entry.id   AF-A0A8S1REF9-F1
#
_cell.length_a   1.000
_cell.length_b   1.000
_cell.length_c   1.000
_cell.angle_alpha   90.00
_cell.angle_beta   90.00
_cell.angle_gamma   90.00
#
_symmetry.space_group_name_H-M   'P 1'
#
loop_
_entity.id
_entity.type
_entity.pdbx_description
1 polymer ?
#
loop_
_entity_poly.entity_id
_entity_poly.type
_entity_poly.pdbx_seq_one_letter_code
_entity_poly.pdbx_strand_id
1 'polypeptide(L)'
;MDFFQEEEEEHPEQKGCCAFLTIRYYQPYFNVSEDDVIDRIKASFLPFKRDFHERVAGNPDLWGPLWISATIIFLITAVANINQMNLEGQTKYSVAYVPQSAALLYCISFGTPIIITIVMKILGSDIRFFHTLCLYGYSMSILMPITILCVIRYYILQWCLVSYGMISSSIFLIMGMRRILGDLEQAKRYIIVGIILAMQFSLYLIYKLVFFKVIEKNSAE
;
A
#
# COMPACT_ATOMS: atom_id res chain seq x y z
N MET A 1 -48.06 -4.82 -4.99
CA MET A 1 -47.07 -5.56 -4.19
C MET A 1 -46.01 -4.54 -3.83
N ASP A 2 -46.36 -3.70 -2.87
CA ASP A 2 -45.44 -2.82 -2.17
C ASP A 2 -44.66 -3.70 -1.20
N PHE A 3 -43.35 -3.81 -1.40
CA PHE A 3 -42.48 -4.43 -0.41
C PHE A 3 -41.07 -3.82 -0.53
N PHE A 4 -40.78 -2.97 0.46
CA PHE A 4 -39.48 -2.47 0.91
C PHE A 4 -38.83 -1.33 0.10
N GLN A 5 -39.41 -0.13 0.19
CA GLN A 5 -38.60 1.08 0.39
C GLN A 5 -38.40 1.22 1.91
N GLU A 6 -37.28 0.71 2.43
CA GLU A 6 -36.77 1.16 3.73
C GLU A 6 -36.17 2.55 3.51
N GLU A 7 -36.86 3.59 3.97
CA GLU A 7 -36.29 4.92 4.16
C GLU A 7 -35.16 4.79 5.19
N GLU A 8 -33.91 4.97 4.76
CA GLU A 8 -32.79 5.16 5.70
C GLU A 8 -33.03 6.47 6.48
N GLU A 9 -33.52 6.35 7.72
CA GLU A 9 -33.61 7.46 8.65
C GLU A 9 -32.23 8.10 8.86
N GLU A 10 -32.05 9.35 8.41
CA GLU A 10 -30.92 10.21 8.74
C GLU A 10 -30.95 10.55 10.25
N HIS A 11 -30.45 9.63 11.08
CA HIS A 11 -30.32 9.86 12.51
C HIS A 11 -29.15 10.85 12.75
N PRO A 12 -29.35 11.97 13.50
CA PRO A 12 -28.38 13.05 13.63
C PRO A 12 -27.00 12.60 14.13
N GLU A 13 -25.94 13.15 13.52
CA GLU A 13 -24.53 12.90 13.84
C GLU A 13 -24.24 13.12 15.34
N GLN A 14 -24.11 12.04 16.10
CA GLN A 14 -23.62 12.11 17.47
C GLN A 14 -22.09 12.31 17.46
N LYS A 15 -21.66 13.58 17.37
CA LYS A 15 -20.25 13.99 17.47
C LYS A 15 -19.76 13.92 18.91
N GLY A 16 -19.62 12.71 19.44
CA GLY A 16 -18.96 12.43 20.72
C GLY A 16 -17.48 12.09 20.54
N CYS A 17 -16.69 12.20 21.62
CA CYS A 17 -15.27 11.81 21.67
C CYS A 17 -15.01 10.35 21.23
N CYS A 18 -16.03 9.49 21.32
CA CYS A 18 -15.97 8.08 20.94
C CYS A 18 -16.44 7.78 19.51
N ALA A 19 -16.77 8.79 18.68
CA ALA A 19 -17.27 8.55 17.32
C ALA A 19 -16.30 7.70 16.47
N PHE A 20 -14.98 7.91 16.63
CA PHE A 20 -13.95 7.12 15.94
C PHE A 20 -14.00 5.61 16.26
N LEU A 21 -14.54 5.20 17.42
CA LEU A 21 -14.66 3.79 17.80
C LEU A 21 -15.92 3.11 17.23
N THR A 22 -16.78 3.88 16.55
CA THR A 22 -18.03 3.35 15.97
C THR A 22 -17.79 2.89 14.55
N ILE A 23 -18.46 1.80 14.15
CA ILE A 23 -18.42 1.30 12.77
C ILE A 23 -18.92 2.36 11.77
N ARG A 24 -19.91 3.17 12.17
CA ARG A 24 -20.53 4.22 11.34
C ARG A 24 -19.54 5.30 10.92
N TYR A 25 -18.53 5.58 11.74
CA TYR A 25 -17.44 6.49 11.38
C TYR A 25 -16.62 6.00 10.19
N TYR A 26 -16.47 4.68 10.03
CA TYR A 26 -15.68 4.09 8.95
C TYR A 26 -16.46 3.79 7.68
N GLN A 27 -17.79 3.70 7.77
CA GLN A 27 -18.69 3.34 6.66
C GLN A 27 -18.41 4.13 5.35
N PRO A 28 -18.17 5.47 5.37
CA PRO A 28 -17.90 6.21 4.15
C PRO A 28 -16.65 5.74 3.40
N TYR A 29 -15.62 5.25 4.10
CA TYR A 29 -14.37 4.79 3.49
C TYR A 29 -14.47 3.40 2.84
N PHE A 30 -15.60 2.71 3.00
CA PHE A 30 -15.90 1.45 2.33
C PHE A 30 -16.96 1.61 1.21
N ASN A 31 -17.50 2.82 1.03
CA ASN A 31 -18.43 3.13 -0.05
C ASN A 31 -17.65 3.47 -1.34
N VAL A 32 -17.08 2.43 -1.97
CA VAL A 32 -16.25 2.53 -3.18
C VAL A 32 -16.73 1.55 -4.23
N SER A 33 -16.76 1.98 -5.50
CA SER A 33 -17.15 1.10 -6.62
C SER A 33 -15.97 0.24 -7.11
N GLU A 34 -16.26 -0.84 -7.84
CA GLU A 34 -15.21 -1.64 -8.48
C GLU A 34 -14.39 -0.82 -9.48
N ASP A 35 -15.07 0.02 -10.28
CA ASP A 35 -14.44 0.90 -11.27
C ASP A 35 -13.45 1.87 -10.61
N ASP A 36 -13.80 2.42 -9.43
CA ASP A 36 -12.91 3.28 -8.66
C ASP A 36 -11.60 2.56 -8.30
N VAL A 37 -11.72 1.32 -7.79
CA VAL A 37 -10.57 0.52 -7.36
C VAL A 37 -9.69 0.18 -8.57
N ILE A 38 -10.30 -0.27 -9.67
CA ILE A 38 -9.58 -0.61 -10.90
C ILE A 38 -8.85 0.61 -11.47
N ASP A 39 -9.50 1.76 -11.53
CA ASP A 39 -8.90 2.99 -12.05
C ASP A 39 -7.75 3.48 -11.16
N ARG A 40 -7.89 3.35 -9.84
CA ARG A 40 -6.81 3.67 -8.88
C ARG A 40 -5.61 2.74 -9.04
N ILE A 41 -5.85 1.45 -9.26
CA ILE A 41 -4.79 0.47 -9.59
C ILE A 41 -4.16 0.83 -10.94
N LYS A 42 -4.92 1.08 -12.01
CA LYS A 42 -4.35 1.48 -13.30
C LYS A 42 -3.48 2.74 -13.19
N ALA A 43 -3.86 3.69 -12.33
CA ALA A 43 -3.10 4.90 -12.08
C ALA A 43 -1.77 4.63 -11.36
N SER A 44 -1.70 3.65 -10.45
CA SER A 44 -0.43 3.29 -9.80
C SER A 44 0.59 2.69 -10.76
N PHE A 45 0.13 1.99 -11.81
CA PHE A 45 0.99 1.47 -12.87
C PHE A 45 1.44 2.54 -13.87
N LEU A 46 0.73 3.66 -13.97
CA LEU A 46 1.01 4.76 -14.89
C LEU A 46 1.12 6.09 -14.13
N PRO A 47 2.15 6.25 -13.29
CA PRO A 47 2.22 7.37 -12.34
C PRO A 47 2.27 8.75 -13.01
N PHE A 48 2.61 8.80 -14.30
CA PHE A 48 2.72 10.04 -15.08
C PHE A 48 1.37 10.63 -15.53
N LYS A 49 0.25 9.90 -15.41
CA LYS A 49 -1.07 10.37 -15.87
C LYS A 49 -1.91 10.92 -14.70
N ARG A 50 -1.99 12.27 -14.62
CA ARG A 50 -2.89 13.08 -13.75
C ARG A 50 -2.63 13.00 -12.24
N ASP A 51 -3.18 13.99 -11.52
CA ASP A 51 -3.19 14.05 -10.05
C ASP A 51 -4.07 12.93 -9.47
N PHE A 52 -3.46 11.86 -8.94
CA PHE A 52 -4.21 10.88 -8.15
C PHE A 52 -4.87 11.54 -6.93
N HIS A 53 -4.22 12.57 -6.36
CA HIS A 53 -4.78 13.37 -5.28
C HIS A 53 -6.18 13.89 -5.60
N GLU A 54 -6.37 14.48 -6.78
CA GLU A 54 -7.64 15.10 -7.17
C GLU A 54 -8.74 14.07 -7.41
N ARG A 55 -8.37 12.86 -7.83
CA ARG A 55 -9.32 11.74 -8.00
C ARG A 55 -9.77 11.13 -6.68
N VAL A 56 -8.92 11.16 -5.66
CA VAL A 56 -9.15 10.48 -4.37
C VAL A 56 -9.45 11.47 -3.22
N ALA A 57 -9.23 12.78 -3.42
CA ALA A 57 -9.47 13.80 -2.39
C ALA A 57 -10.93 13.87 -1.94
N GLY A 58 -11.87 13.59 -2.86
CA GLY A 58 -13.29 13.55 -2.55
C GLY A 58 -13.78 12.24 -1.92
N ASN A 59 -13.13 11.10 -2.21
CA ASN A 59 -13.58 9.78 -1.75
C ASN A 59 -12.40 8.83 -1.44
N PRO A 60 -11.64 9.07 -0.34
CA PRO A 60 -10.60 8.14 0.10
C PRO A 60 -11.21 6.82 0.56
N ASP A 61 -10.56 5.70 0.28
CA ASP A 61 -11.05 4.38 0.63
C ASP A 61 -10.08 3.61 1.55
N LEU A 62 -10.63 2.66 2.32
CA LEU A 62 -9.87 1.69 3.12
C LEU A 62 -9.82 0.30 2.46
N TRP A 63 -10.69 0.04 1.48
CA TRP A 63 -10.79 -1.24 0.79
C TRP A 63 -9.52 -1.60 0.03
N GLY A 64 -9.01 -0.68 -0.78
CA GLY A 64 -7.79 -0.81 -1.56
C GLY A 64 -6.58 -1.15 -0.69
N PRO A 65 -6.20 -0.33 0.31
CA PRO A 65 -5.10 -0.66 1.22
C PRO A 65 -5.22 -2.05 1.87
N LEU A 66 -6.40 -2.43 2.35
CA LEU A 66 -6.61 -3.73 3.00
C LEU A 66 -6.48 -4.90 2.03
N TRP A 67 -7.18 -4.83 0.89
CA TRP A 67 -7.21 -5.88 -0.13
C TRP A 67 -5.87 -6.03 -0.85
N ILE A 68 -5.20 -4.91 -1.17
CA ILE A 68 -3.89 -4.92 -1.82
C ILE A 68 -2.87 -5.60 -0.91
N SER A 69 -2.79 -5.21 0.36
CA SER A 69 -1.87 -5.83 1.32
C SER A 69 -2.16 -7.33 1.49
N ALA A 70 -3.43 -7.73 1.65
CA ALA A 70 -3.80 -9.14 1.79
C ALA A 70 -3.37 -9.97 0.57
N THR A 71 -3.57 -9.44 -0.63
CA THR A 71 -3.17 -10.11 -1.88
C THR A 71 -1.66 -10.27 -1.95
N ILE A 72 -0.88 -9.24 -1.62
CA ILE A 72 0.59 -9.34 -1.63
C ILE A 72 1.09 -10.32 -0.56
N ILE A 73 0.48 -10.35 0.64
CA ILE A 73 0.82 -11.34 1.69
C ILE A 73 0.64 -12.77 1.17
N PHE A 74 -0.49 -13.03 0.51
CA PHE A 74 -0.76 -14.32 -0.11
C PHE A 74 0.27 -14.63 -1.20
N LEU A 75 0.55 -13.68 -2.11
CA LEU A 75 1.53 -13.87 -3.18
C LEU A 75 2.93 -14.15 -2.65
N ILE A 76 3.42 -13.38 -1.67
CA ILE A 76 4.74 -13.62 -1.06
C ILE A 76 4.80 -15.01 -0.46
N THR A 77 3.77 -15.40 0.30
CA THR A 77 3.70 -16.72 0.93
C THR A 77 3.71 -17.83 -0.12
N ALA A 78 2.92 -17.71 -1.19
CA ALA A 78 2.85 -18.68 -2.26
C ALA A 78 4.20 -18.80 -3.00
N VAL A 79 4.78 -17.69 -3.40
CA VAL A 79 6.05 -17.65 -4.14
C VAL A 79 7.21 -18.17 -3.29
N ALA A 80 7.26 -17.84 -2.00
CA ALA A 80 8.27 -18.35 -1.07
C ALA A 80 8.18 -19.87 -0.93
N ASN A 81 6.98 -20.42 -0.73
CA ASN A 81 6.77 -21.87 -0.63
C ASN A 81 7.09 -22.62 -1.93
N ILE A 82 6.68 -22.09 -3.09
CA ILE A 82 7.03 -22.66 -4.40
C ILE A 82 8.55 -22.72 -4.57
N ASN A 83 9.24 -21.64 -4.20
CA ASN A 83 10.70 -21.58 -4.31
C ASN A 83 11.40 -22.57 -3.37
N GLN A 84 10.91 -22.74 -2.13
CA GLN A 84 11.44 -23.75 -1.21
C GLN A 84 11.26 -25.18 -1.74
N MET A 85 10.07 -25.49 -2.28
CA MET A 85 9.80 -26.81 -2.84
C MET A 85 10.72 -27.13 -4.03
N ASN A 86 10.96 -26.15 -4.90
CA ASN A 86 11.81 -26.32 -6.08
C ASN A 86 13.31 -26.43 -5.77
N LEU A 87 13.78 -25.90 -4.64
CA LEU A 87 15.20 -25.84 -4.29
C LEU A 87 15.62 -26.92 -3.29
N GLU A 88 14.83 -27.08 -2.24
CA GLU A 88 15.21 -27.91 -1.10
C GLU A 88 14.49 -29.26 -1.12
N GLY A 89 13.64 -29.50 -2.12
CA GLY A 89 12.74 -30.66 -2.16
C GLY A 89 11.76 -30.69 -0.99
N GLN A 90 11.61 -29.56 -0.27
CA GLN A 90 10.70 -29.47 0.87
C GLN A 90 9.26 -29.51 0.40
N THR A 91 8.56 -30.59 0.74
CA THR A 91 7.12 -30.74 0.48
C THR A 91 6.26 -30.13 1.59
N LYS A 92 6.89 -29.68 2.69
CA LYS A 92 6.19 -29.08 3.83
C LYS A 92 5.97 -27.59 3.58
N TYR A 93 4.70 -27.20 3.62
CA TYR A 93 4.30 -25.81 3.51
C TYR A 93 4.69 -25.04 4.79
N SER A 94 5.48 -23.97 4.63
CA SER A 94 5.85 -23.07 5.71
C SER A 94 4.81 -21.98 5.89
N VAL A 95 4.01 -22.11 6.96
CA VAL A 95 3.00 -21.11 7.36
C VAL A 95 3.66 -19.85 7.92
N ALA A 96 4.93 -19.91 8.32
CA ALA A 96 5.66 -18.81 8.94
C ALA A 96 5.80 -17.56 8.03
N TYR A 97 5.72 -17.74 6.71
CA TYR A 97 5.74 -16.61 5.78
C TYR A 97 4.51 -15.70 5.92
N VAL A 98 3.34 -16.23 6.29
CA VAL A 98 2.11 -15.44 6.44
C VAL A 98 2.27 -14.33 7.50
N PRO A 99 2.60 -14.63 8.78
CA PRO A 99 2.76 -13.59 9.79
C PRO A 99 3.96 -12.67 9.50
N GLN A 100 5.03 -13.17 8.88
CA GLN A 100 6.19 -12.34 8.50
C GLN A 100 5.81 -11.29 7.43
N SER A 101 5.13 -11.72 6.36
CA SER A 101 4.65 -10.83 5.31
C SER A 101 3.58 -9.87 5.84
N ALA A 102 2.66 -10.36 6.67
CA ALA A 102 1.61 -9.54 7.27
C ALA A 102 2.21 -8.45 8.18
N ALA A 103 3.16 -8.81 9.05
CA ALA A 103 3.86 -7.85 9.88
C ALA A 103 4.57 -6.79 9.04
N LEU A 104 5.32 -7.18 8.01
CA LEU A 104 6.00 -6.23 7.14
C LEU A 104 5.03 -5.27 6.45
N LEU A 105 4.03 -5.81 5.72
CA LEU A 105 3.16 -5.00 4.88
C LEU A 105 2.22 -4.14 5.72
N TYR A 106 1.61 -4.66 6.78
CA TYR A 106 0.70 -3.83 7.57
C TYR A 106 1.44 -2.80 8.42
N CYS A 107 2.60 -3.13 9.01
CA CYS A 107 3.37 -2.12 9.75
C CYS A 107 3.82 -0.98 8.84
N ILE A 108 4.26 -1.26 7.61
CA ILE A 108 4.66 -0.21 6.67
C ILE A 108 3.44 0.51 6.08
N SER A 109 2.42 -0.24 5.64
CA SER A 109 1.21 0.32 5.02
C SER A 109 0.45 1.26 5.93
N PHE A 110 0.40 1.00 7.24
CA PHE A 110 -0.26 1.88 8.19
C PHE A 110 0.72 2.86 8.85
N GLY A 111 1.94 2.42 9.15
CA GLY A 111 2.95 3.24 9.79
C GLY A 111 3.40 4.43 8.94
N THR A 112 3.63 4.24 7.64
CA THR A 112 4.08 5.33 6.77
C THR A 112 3.04 6.46 6.66
N PRO A 113 1.75 6.19 6.42
CA PRO A 113 0.71 7.23 6.47
C PRO A 113 0.58 7.95 7.80
N ILE A 114 0.74 7.24 8.93
CA ILE A 114 0.75 7.86 10.27
C ILE A 114 1.92 8.86 10.35
N ILE A 115 3.12 8.44 9.99
CA ILE A 115 4.33 9.27 10.05
C ILE A 115 4.18 10.49 9.13
N ILE A 116 3.78 10.29 7.88
CA ILE A 116 3.56 11.40 6.94
C ILE A 116 2.51 12.36 7.49
N THR A 117 1.36 11.86 7.99
CA THR A 117 0.30 12.72 8.52
C THR A 117 0.76 13.53 9.74
N ILE A 118 1.49 12.92 10.68
CA ILE A 118 2.03 13.60 11.86
C ILE A 118 3.02 14.69 11.44
N VAL A 119 3.99 14.35 10.58
CA VAL A 119 5.00 15.30 10.13
C VAL A 119 4.34 16.45 9.36
N MET A 120 3.39 16.16 8.48
CA MET A 120 2.64 17.18 7.74
C MET A 120 1.87 18.14 8.66
N LYS A 121 1.23 17.61 9.70
CA LYS A 121 0.57 18.44 10.73
C LYS A 121 1.57 19.33 11.49
N ILE A 122 2.73 18.81 11.86
CA ILE A 122 3.80 19.59 12.51
C ILE A 122 4.30 20.71 11.58
N LEU A 123 4.37 20.43 10.28
CA LEU A 123 4.81 21.38 9.26
C LEU A 123 3.74 22.43 8.87
N GLY A 124 2.52 22.32 9.41
CA GLY A 124 1.42 23.27 9.21
C GLY A 124 0.52 22.97 8.01
N SER A 125 0.53 21.75 7.47
CA SER A 125 -0.32 21.33 6.36
C SER A 125 -1.44 20.41 6.85
N ASP A 126 -2.67 20.65 6.39
CA ASP A 126 -3.83 19.83 6.73
C ASP A 126 -4.00 18.69 5.72
N ILE A 127 -3.40 17.54 6.02
CA ILE A 127 -3.62 16.28 5.30
C ILE A 127 -4.38 15.29 6.16
N ARG A 128 -5.40 14.65 5.58
CA ARG A 128 -6.21 13.64 6.25
C ARG A 128 -5.51 12.28 6.22
N PHE A 129 -5.45 11.63 7.37
CA PHE A 129 -4.84 10.29 7.52
C PHE A 129 -5.36 9.27 6.50
N PHE A 130 -6.69 9.12 6.37
CA PHE A 130 -7.29 8.15 5.46
C PHE A 130 -6.97 8.42 3.99
N HIS A 131 -6.76 9.68 3.62
CA HIS A 131 -6.31 10.01 2.27
C HIS A 131 -4.89 9.50 2.02
N THR A 132 -3.98 9.75 2.96
CA THR A 132 -2.59 9.28 2.87
C THR A 132 -2.52 7.74 2.91
N LEU A 133 -3.36 7.11 3.73
CA LEU A 133 -3.45 5.65 3.83
C LEU A 133 -3.96 5.03 2.52
N CYS A 134 -5.03 5.60 1.95
CA CYS A 134 -5.55 5.20 0.64
C CYS A 134 -4.45 5.28 -0.42
N LEU A 135 -3.85 6.46 -0.60
CA LEU A 135 -2.78 6.69 -1.58
C LEU A 135 -1.60 5.72 -1.39
N TYR A 136 -1.16 5.51 -0.14
CA TYR A 136 -0.06 4.59 0.16
C TYR A 136 -0.43 3.14 -0.14
N GLY A 137 -1.65 2.71 0.19
CA GLY A 137 -2.14 1.38 -0.15
C GLY A 137 -2.05 1.08 -1.64
N TYR A 138 -2.53 2.00 -2.49
CA TYR A 138 -2.44 1.84 -3.94
C TYR A 138 -1.01 1.89 -4.47
N SER A 139 -0.09 2.61 -3.82
CA SER A 139 1.33 2.60 -4.23
C SER A 139 1.95 1.21 -4.22
N MET A 140 1.49 0.32 -3.33
CA MET A 140 2.00 -1.05 -3.23
C MET A 140 1.44 -2.01 -4.28
N SER A 141 0.40 -1.65 -5.04
CA SER A 141 -0.20 -2.56 -6.05
C SER A 141 0.80 -3.01 -7.12
N ILE A 142 1.80 -2.19 -7.47
CA ILE A 142 2.91 -2.55 -8.37
C ILE A 142 3.70 -3.76 -7.86
N LEU A 143 3.71 -3.98 -6.55
CA LEU A 143 4.40 -5.12 -5.93
C LEU A 143 3.70 -6.45 -6.27
N MET A 144 2.40 -6.47 -6.54
CA MET A 144 1.69 -7.71 -6.90
C MET A 144 2.30 -8.42 -8.13
N PRO A 145 2.36 -7.79 -9.33
CA PRO A 145 2.96 -8.45 -10.49
C PRO A 145 4.46 -8.66 -10.31
N ILE A 146 5.16 -7.78 -9.58
CA ILE A 146 6.59 -7.99 -9.27
C ILE A 146 6.78 -9.28 -8.47
N THR A 147 5.97 -9.53 -7.44
CA THR A 147 6.06 -10.76 -6.63
C THR A 147 5.80 -12.00 -7.47
N ILE A 148 4.80 -11.97 -8.36
CA ILE A 148 4.54 -13.07 -9.31
C ILE A 148 5.75 -13.31 -10.22
N LEU A 149 6.30 -12.26 -10.82
CA LEU A 149 7.46 -12.37 -11.71
C LEU A 149 8.73 -12.84 -10.97
N CYS A 150 8.88 -12.52 -9.69
CA CYS A 150 10.00 -12.97 -8.87
C CYS A 150 10.00 -14.49 -8.61
N VAL A 151 8.95 -15.23 -8.98
CA VAL A 151 9.01 -16.71 -9.11
C VAL A 151 10.14 -17.13 -10.06
N ILE A 152 10.42 -16.33 -11.09
CA ILE A 152 11.56 -16.51 -11.97
C ILE A 152 12.82 -16.13 -11.17
N ARG A 153 13.52 -17.15 -10.66
CA ARG A 153 14.66 -17.02 -9.72
C ARG A 153 15.95 -16.54 -10.39
N TYR A 154 15.88 -15.52 -11.23
CA TYR A 154 17.06 -14.93 -11.85
C TYR A 154 17.50 -13.68 -11.09
N TYR A 155 18.71 -13.73 -10.52
CA TYR A 155 19.26 -12.72 -9.60
C TYR A 155 19.09 -11.29 -10.13
N ILE A 156 19.59 -11.04 -11.35
CA ILE A 156 19.58 -9.70 -11.95
C ILE A 156 18.14 -9.26 -12.22
N LEU A 157 17.29 -10.15 -12.75
CA LEU A 157 15.88 -9.82 -13.03
C LEU A 157 15.14 -9.43 -11.75
N GLN A 158 15.30 -10.17 -10.66
CA GLN A 158 14.64 -9.84 -9.39
C GLN A 158 15.08 -8.46 -8.87
N TRP A 159 16.38 -8.15 -8.89
CA TRP A 159 16.87 -6.83 -8.49
C TRP A 159 16.34 -5.72 -9.39
N CYS A 160 16.30 -5.93 -10.71
CA CYS A 160 15.72 -4.99 -11.65
C CYS A 160 14.23 -4.76 -11.38
N LEU A 161 13.44 -5.82 -11.19
CA LEU A 161 12.01 -5.74 -10.91
C LEU A 161 11.72 -5.03 -9.59
N VAL A 162 12.42 -5.39 -8.52
CA VAL A 162 12.27 -4.76 -7.19
C VAL A 162 12.65 -3.29 -7.24
N SER A 163 13.75 -2.95 -7.91
CA SER A 163 14.18 -1.56 -8.09
C SER A 163 13.18 -0.76 -8.91
N TYR A 164 12.65 -1.34 -9.98
CA TYR A 164 11.60 -0.73 -10.79
C TYR A 164 10.33 -0.47 -9.97
N GLY A 165 9.89 -1.44 -9.17
CA GLY A 165 8.74 -1.29 -8.28
C GLY A 165 8.94 -0.16 -7.27
N MET A 166 10.10 -0.11 -6.62
CA MET A 166 10.45 0.94 -5.66
C MET A 166 10.39 2.32 -6.30
N ILE A 167 10.98 2.48 -7.49
CA ILE A 167 10.98 3.75 -8.23
C ILE A 167 9.56 4.12 -8.65
N SER A 168 8.81 3.19 -9.25
CA SER A 168 7.45 3.43 -9.73
C SER A 168 6.50 3.81 -8.59
N SER A 169 6.54 3.07 -7.49
CA SER A 169 5.77 3.34 -6.26
C SER A 169 6.12 4.71 -5.66
N SER A 170 7.42 5.05 -5.61
CA SER A 170 7.87 6.36 -5.12
C SER A 170 7.39 7.51 -6.01
N ILE A 171 7.51 7.38 -7.33
CA ILE A 171 7.02 8.39 -8.27
C ILE A 171 5.51 8.54 -8.13
N PHE A 172 4.75 7.44 -8.04
CA PHE A 172 3.31 7.47 -7.82
C PHE A 172 2.93 8.24 -6.55
N LEU A 173 3.61 8.00 -5.43
CA LEU A 173 3.37 8.74 -4.18
C LEU A 173 3.66 10.24 -4.30
N ILE A 174 4.82 10.58 -4.86
CA ILE A 174 5.24 11.98 -5.03
C ILE A 174 4.28 12.72 -5.96
N MET A 175 3.89 12.09 -7.07
CA MET A 175 2.93 12.67 -8.02
C MET A 175 1.53 12.73 -7.40
N GLY A 176 1.12 11.71 -6.65
CA GLY A 176 -0.15 11.64 -5.94
C GLY A 176 -0.28 12.62 -4.77
N MET A 177 0.81 13.29 -4.36
CA MET A 177 0.78 14.37 -3.37
C MET A 177 1.29 15.70 -3.94
N ARG A 178 1.52 15.81 -5.27
CA ARG A 178 2.25 16.95 -5.87
C ARG A 178 1.64 18.31 -5.54
N ARG A 179 0.30 18.40 -5.47
CA ARG A 179 -0.42 19.64 -5.13
C ARG A 179 -0.09 20.08 -3.70
N ILE A 180 -0.27 19.18 -2.74
CA ILE A 180 0.05 19.44 -1.33
C ILE A 180 1.55 19.77 -1.17
N LEU A 181 2.44 19.03 -1.85
CA LEU A 181 3.88 19.31 -1.81
C LEU A 181 4.25 20.64 -2.48
N GLY A 182 3.46 21.10 -3.45
CA GLY A 182 3.64 22.37 -4.14
C GLY A 182 3.33 23.58 -3.27
N ASP A 183 2.37 23.44 -2.35
CA ASP A 183 1.97 24.49 -1.40
C ASP A 183 2.96 24.64 -0.23
N LEU A 184 3.89 23.69 -0.06
CA LEU A 184 4.91 23.72 0.98
C LEU A 184 6.16 24.51 0.56
N GLU A 185 6.82 25.10 1.54
CA GLU A 185 8.18 25.63 1.38
C GLU A 185 9.16 24.52 0.94
N GLN A 186 10.17 24.89 0.15
CA GLN A 186 11.11 23.94 -0.46
C GLN A 186 11.76 22.98 0.56
N ALA A 187 12.19 23.49 1.72
CA ALA A 187 12.80 22.67 2.76
C ALA A 187 11.84 21.61 3.31
N LYS A 188 10.60 22.01 3.62
CA LYS A 188 9.53 21.12 4.10
C LYS A 188 9.19 20.04 3.07
N ARG A 189 9.11 20.43 1.80
CA ARG A 189 8.86 19.51 0.69
C ARG A 189 9.94 18.42 0.60
N TYR A 190 11.22 18.78 0.70
CA TYR A 190 12.31 17.80 0.64
C TYR A 190 12.30 16.82 1.82
N ILE A 191 11.90 17.27 3.01
CA ILE A 191 11.75 16.38 4.18
C ILE A 191 10.70 15.29 3.89
N ILE A 192 9.52 15.67 3.38
CA ILE A 192 8.44 14.72 3.08
C ILE A 192 8.84 13.74 1.97
N VAL A 193 9.44 14.25 0.88
CA VAL A 193 9.96 13.39 -0.19
C VAL A 193 11.02 12.43 0.35
N GLY A 194 11.92 12.90 1.21
CA GLY A 194 12.93 12.06 1.87
C GLY A 194 12.31 10.94 2.70
N ILE A 195 11.26 11.22 3.48
CA ILE A 195 10.52 10.21 4.26
C ILE A 195 9.86 9.18 3.33
N ILE A 196 9.20 9.62 2.26
CA ILE A 196 8.57 8.73 1.28
C ILE A 196 9.62 7.78 0.69
N LEU A 197 10.73 8.32 0.20
CA LEU A 197 11.81 7.52 -0.40
C LEU A 197 12.45 6.56 0.60
N ALA A 198 12.67 6.99 1.85
CA ALA A 198 13.23 6.13 2.89
C ALA A 198 12.31 4.97 3.24
N MET A 199 11.00 5.22 3.33
CA MET A 199 9.99 4.19 3.61
C MET A 199 9.85 3.20 2.44
N GLN A 200 9.81 3.71 1.21
CA GLN A 200 9.77 2.86 0.00
C GLN A 200 11.05 2.02 -0.12
N PHE A 201 12.21 2.63 0.08
CA PHE A 201 13.48 1.89 0.09
C PHE A 201 13.47 0.78 1.15
N SER A 202 13.02 1.09 2.37
CA SER A 202 12.94 0.12 3.47
C SER A 202 11.99 -1.04 3.14
N LEU A 203 10.80 -0.75 2.59
CA LEU A 203 9.82 -1.77 2.19
C LEU A 203 10.41 -2.75 1.17
N TYR A 204 10.94 -2.23 0.06
CA TYR A 204 11.42 -3.05 -1.06
C TYR A 204 12.73 -3.77 -0.71
N LEU A 205 13.59 -3.14 0.10
CA LEU A 205 14.80 -3.78 0.60
C LEU A 205 14.46 -4.94 1.55
N ILE A 206 13.60 -4.73 2.56
CA ILE A 206 13.21 -5.79 3.49
C ILE A 206 12.46 -6.89 2.74
N TYR A 207 11.58 -6.55 1.80
CA TYR A 207 10.92 -7.52 0.92
C TYR A 207 11.92 -8.43 0.20
N LYS A 208 12.94 -7.86 -0.46
CA LYS A 208 13.97 -8.66 -1.16
C LYS A 208 14.81 -9.48 -0.17
N LEU A 209 15.22 -8.88 0.95
CA LEU A 209 16.12 -9.50 1.90
C LEU A 209 15.45 -10.61 2.73
N VAL A 210 14.17 -10.49 3.07
CA VAL A 210 13.48 -11.50 3.90
C VAL A 210 13.01 -12.67 3.04
N PHE A 211 12.40 -12.39 1.88
CA PHE A 211 11.72 -13.44 1.12
C PHE A 211 12.57 -14.03 -0.01
N PHE A 212 13.58 -13.30 -0.50
CA PHE A 212 14.38 -13.75 -1.65
C PHE A 212 15.88 -13.95 -1.35
N LYS A 213 16.42 -13.40 -0.26
CA LYS A 213 17.81 -13.72 0.16
C LYS A 213 17.91 -15.10 0.80
N VAL A 214 16.88 -15.55 1.51
CA VAL A 214 16.78 -16.94 2.02
C VAL A 214 16.97 -17.95 0.88
N ILE A 215 16.54 -17.60 -0.33
CA ILE A 215 16.59 -18.43 -1.53
C ILE A 215 17.99 -18.43 -2.17
N GLU A 216 18.68 -17.28 -2.21
CA GLU A 216 20.01 -17.17 -2.85
C GLU A 216 21.11 -17.90 -2.08
N LYS A 217 21.06 -17.89 -0.75
CA LYS A 217 22.09 -18.57 0.07
C LYS A 217 22.14 -20.08 -0.20
N ASN A 218 21.00 -20.71 -0.48
CA ASN A 218 20.88 -22.15 -0.68
C ASN A 218 21.13 -22.59 -2.14
N SER A 219 21.34 -21.65 -3.07
CA SER A 219 21.66 -21.96 -4.47
C SER A 219 23.17 -21.84 -4.77
N ALA A 220 23.97 -21.37 -3.81
CA ALA A 220 25.42 -21.22 -3.89
C ALA A 220 26.19 -22.26 -3.05
N GLU A 221 25.46 -23.15 -2.38
CA GLU A 221 25.95 -24.40 -1.76
C GLU A 221 25.57 -25.58 -2.66
#